data_AF-A0A0E0GUE5-F1
#
_entry.id   AF-A0A0E0GUE5-F1
#
_cell.length_a   1.000
_cell.length_b   1.000
_cell.length_c   1.000
_cell.angle_alpha   90.00
_cell.angle_beta   90.00
_cell.angle_gamma   90.00
#
_symmetry.space_group_name_H-M   'P 1'
#
loop_
_entity.id
_entity.type
_entity.pdbx_description
1 polymer ?
#
loop_
_entity_poly.entity_id
_entity_poly.type
_entity_poly.pdbx_seq_one_letter_code
_entity_poly.pdbx_strand_id
1 'polypeptide(L)'
;MQPDSASHRIARVAAHLSPSPRPQMEEGVRPAPCRAKGGAPGFKVAVLGAAGGIGQPLSLLMKLNPLVSVLHLYDVVNTPGVTADVSHMDTTAVVRGFLGPNQLEAALTGMDLVIIPAGLPRKPGMTRDDLFNKNAGIVRSLCEGVAKCCPNAIVNLISNPVNSTVPIAAEVFKKAGTYDPKRLLGVTTLDVARANTFVAEVLGIDPKDVNVPVVGGHAGVTILPLLSQVHPPCSFTPDEISYLTKRIQNGGTEVVEAKAGAGSATLSMAFAAAKFGDACLRAMRGDAGVVECSYVASAVTELPFFATKVRLGRAGAEEVLPLGPLNDFERAGLEMAKKELMESIQKGIDFMNKSGPHGLYPTVIAAARLFSPLPSSRFAGGERSGAGAGGGGRELGRSLHENSRESGCSKPTVRDNGTDAEQLIGLQART
;
A
#
# COMPACT_ATOMS: atom_id res chain seq x y z
N MET A 1 -1.14 33.89 -32.62
CA MET A 1 -1.75 32.55 -32.47
C MET A 1 -2.39 32.47 -31.08
N GLN A 2 -3.71 32.26 -30.98
CA GLN A 2 -4.39 32.18 -29.68
C GLN A 2 -4.35 30.75 -29.12
N PRO A 3 -3.84 30.52 -27.89
CA PRO A 3 -3.73 29.18 -27.31
C PRO A 3 -4.95 28.75 -26.47
N ASP A 4 -6.09 29.44 -26.60
CA ASP A 4 -7.18 29.42 -25.60
C ASP A 4 -8.56 29.02 -26.18
N SER A 5 -8.59 28.10 -27.14
CA SER A 5 -9.85 27.55 -27.66
C SER A 5 -10.50 26.60 -26.63
N ALA A 6 -11.84 26.55 -26.63
CA ALA A 6 -12.59 25.61 -25.79
C ALA A 6 -12.14 24.16 -26.03
N SER A 7 -11.82 23.80 -27.26
CA SER A 7 -11.26 22.48 -27.63
C SER A 7 -9.95 22.17 -26.90
N HIS A 8 -9.03 23.14 -26.75
CA HIS A 8 -7.80 22.96 -25.97
C HIS A 8 -8.08 22.80 -24.46
N ARG A 9 -9.06 23.53 -23.93
CA ARG A 9 -9.46 23.42 -22.52
C ARG A 9 -10.10 22.06 -22.22
N ILE A 10 -10.98 21.58 -23.09
CA ILE A 10 -11.62 20.25 -23.00
C ILE A 10 -10.59 19.13 -23.18
N ALA A 11 -9.70 19.23 -24.17
CA ALA A 11 -8.62 18.26 -24.37
C ALA A 11 -7.70 18.14 -23.15
N ARG A 12 -7.42 19.25 -22.45
CA ARG A 12 -6.64 19.24 -21.21
C ARG A 12 -7.30 18.40 -20.11
N VAL A 13 -8.63 18.47 -19.98
CA VAL A 13 -9.41 17.65 -19.03
C VAL A 13 -9.36 16.17 -19.47
N ALA A 14 -9.71 15.87 -20.72
CA ALA A 14 -9.73 14.50 -21.23
C ALA A 14 -8.38 13.77 -21.14
N ALA A 15 -7.27 14.49 -21.32
CA ALA A 15 -5.90 13.95 -21.19
C ALA A 15 -5.56 13.40 -19.78
N HIS A 16 -6.42 13.60 -18.77
CA HIS A 16 -6.26 13.01 -17.44
C HIS A 16 -6.61 11.51 -17.44
N LEU A 17 -7.62 11.14 -18.22
CA LEU A 17 -8.22 9.80 -18.27
C LEU A 17 -7.58 8.90 -19.33
N SER A 18 -6.85 9.47 -20.28
CA SER A 18 -6.19 8.75 -21.37
C SER A 18 -4.90 9.46 -21.81
N PRO A 19 -3.79 9.31 -21.07
CA PRO A 19 -2.50 9.84 -21.47
C PRO A 19 -2.01 9.20 -22.76
N SER A 20 -1.41 9.98 -23.66
CA SER A 20 -0.89 9.49 -24.94
C SER A 20 0.33 8.56 -24.72
N PRO A 21 0.39 7.38 -25.36
CA PRO A 21 1.46 6.40 -25.13
C PRO A 21 2.82 6.79 -25.74
N ARG A 22 2.94 7.95 -26.40
CA ARG A 22 4.22 8.49 -26.88
C ARG A 22 4.67 9.63 -25.95
N PRO A 23 5.92 9.64 -25.46
CA PRO A 23 6.51 10.86 -24.96
C PRO A 23 6.56 11.86 -26.13
N GLN A 24 5.99 13.05 -25.96
CA GLN A 24 6.12 14.11 -26.95
C GLN A 24 7.55 14.64 -26.92
N MET A 25 8.39 14.16 -27.84
CA MET A 25 9.64 14.82 -28.17
C MET A 25 9.31 16.14 -28.87
N GLU A 26 9.45 17.26 -28.16
CA GLU A 26 9.70 18.54 -28.82
C GLU A 26 11.16 18.53 -29.32
N GLU A 27 11.36 18.85 -30.60
CA GLU A 27 12.69 18.87 -31.20
C GLU A 27 13.53 20.04 -30.66
N GLY A 28 14.78 19.74 -30.30
CA GLY A 28 15.87 20.70 -30.49
C GLY A 28 15.98 21.91 -29.56
N VAL A 29 15.61 21.83 -28.28
CA VAL A 29 16.00 22.85 -27.27
C VAL A 29 16.60 22.22 -26.01
N ARG A 30 17.57 22.91 -25.41
CA ARG A 30 18.24 22.61 -24.13
C ARG A 30 17.24 22.20 -23.03
N PRO A 31 17.63 21.38 -22.03
CA PRO A 31 16.71 20.81 -21.04
C PRO A 31 15.96 21.88 -20.24
N ALA A 32 14.78 22.25 -20.73
CA ALA A 32 13.81 23.04 -19.99
C ALA A 32 13.05 22.11 -19.04
N PRO A 33 12.71 22.54 -17.82
CA PRO A 33 11.95 21.70 -16.90
C PRO A 33 10.57 21.42 -17.50
N CYS A 34 10.28 20.14 -17.76
CA CYS A 34 8.98 19.65 -18.25
C CYS A 34 7.87 19.90 -17.20
N ARG A 35 7.42 21.15 -17.15
CA ARG A 35 6.33 21.65 -16.31
C ARG A 35 5.08 21.70 -17.18
N ALA A 36 4.15 20.78 -16.94
CA ALA A 36 2.85 20.81 -17.59
C ALA A 36 2.18 22.18 -17.36
N LYS A 37 1.81 22.87 -18.44
CA LYS A 37 1.21 24.22 -18.38
C LYS A 37 -0.10 24.17 -17.58
N GLY A 38 -0.05 24.64 -16.33
CA GLY A 38 -1.18 24.67 -15.38
C GLY A 38 -0.93 23.99 -14.04
N GLY A 39 0.19 23.28 -13.84
CA GLY A 39 0.52 22.67 -12.55
C GLY A 39 0.94 23.68 -11.47
N ALA A 40 0.33 23.58 -10.28
CA ALA A 40 0.80 24.22 -9.05
C ALA A 40 2.27 23.84 -8.76
N PRO A 41 3.06 24.68 -8.07
CA PRO A 41 4.39 24.29 -7.63
C PRO A 41 4.30 23.11 -6.65
N GLY A 42 5.14 22.08 -6.84
CA GLY A 42 5.13 20.86 -6.04
C GLY A 42 5.78 19.70 -6.79
N PHE A 43 5.82 18.53 -6.17
CA PHE A 43 6.52 17.34 -6.63
C PHE A 43 5.64 16.40 -7.46
N LYS A 44 6.29 15.56 -8.27
CA LYS A 44 5.68 14.52 -9.09
C LYS A 44 5.83 13.17 -8.39
N VAL A 45 4.71 12.54 -8.08
CA VAL A 45 4.66 11.25 -7.35
C VAL A 45 4.05 10.18 -8.25
N ALA A 46 4.68 9.01 -8.32
CA ALA A 46 4.06 7.81 -8.89
C ALA A 46 3.69 6.79 -7.81
N VAL A 47 2.52 6.16 -7.94
CA VAL A 47 2.09 5.00 -7.13
C VAL A 47 2.01 3.79 -8.04
N LEU A 48 2.89 2.80 -7.82
CA LEU A 48 2.93 1.56 -8.61
C LEU A 48 2.19 0.44 -7.86
N GLY A 49 1.10 -0.07 -8.44
CA GLY A 49 0.12 -0.90 -7.74
C GLY A 49 -1.08 -0.10 -7.20
N ALA A 50 -1.43 0.99 -7.88
CA ALA A 50 -2.42 1.97 -7.44
C ALA A 50 -3.86 1.43 -7.35
N ALA A 51 -4.19 0.34 -8.04
CA ALA A 51 -5.52 -0.28 -7.94
C ALA A 51 -5.61 -1.37 -6.87
N GLY A 52 -4.49 -1.73 -6.23
CA GLY A 52 -4.46 -2.66 -5.09
C GLY A 52 -5.09 -2.09 -3.81
N GLY A 53 -5.36 -2.96 -2.83
CA GLY A 53 -6.03 -2.58 -1.58
C GLY A 53 -5.26 -1.57 -0.70
N ILE A 54 -3.93 -1.46 -0.85
CA ILE A 54 -3.13 -0.35 -0.28
C ILE A 54 -3.09 0.82 -1.26
N GLY A 55 -2.96 0.55 -2.57
CA GLY A 55 -2.79 1.54 -3.62
C GLY A 55 -3.93 2.56 -3.71
N GLN A 56 -5.18 2.13 -3.62
CA GLN A 56 -6.34 3.04 -3.72
C GLN A 56 -6.39 4.06 -2.56
N PRO A 57 -6.42 3.66 -1.27
CA PRO A 57 -6.38 4.62 -0.16
C PRO A 57 -5.07 5.40 -0.09
N LEU A 58 -3.93 4.86 -0.56
CA LEU A 58 -2.69 5.62 -0.67
C LEU A 58 -2.80 6.72 -1.75
N SER A 59 -3.42 6.42 -2.90
CA SER A 59 -3.64 7.37 -3.99
C SER A 59 -4.55 8.53 -3.55
N LEU A 60 -5.61 8.21 -2.79
CA LEU A 60 -6.47 9.18 -2.11
C LEU A 60 -5.64 10.13 -1.21
N LEU A 61 -4.83 9.57 -0.30
CA LEU A 61 -4.02 10.37 0.63
C LEU A 61 -2.95 11.22 -0.09
N MET A 62 -2.31 10.69 -1.14
CA MET A 62 -1.36 11.48 -1.94
C MET A 62 -2.04 12.55 -2.79
N LYS A 63 -3.30 12.37 -3.24
CA LYS A 63 -4.09 13.41 -3.90
C LYS A 63 -4.48 14.54 -2.94
N LEU A 64 -4.65 14.24 -1.65
CA LEU A 64 -4.89 15.25 -0.61
C LEU A 64 -3.63 16.05 -0.20
N ASN A 65 -2.43 15.52 -0.47
CA ASN A 65 -1.20 16.17 -0.03
C ASN A 65 -0.87 17.42 -0.89
N PRO A 66 -0.79 18.64 -0.28
CA PRO A 66 -0.57 19.89 -1.02
C PRO A 66 0.84 20.02 -1.63
N LEU A 67 1.79 19.15 -1.26
CA LEU A 67 3.13 19.09 -1.87
C LEU A 67 3.15 18.35 -3.20
N VAL A 68 2.08 17.63 -3.56
CA VAL A 68 1.97 16.89 -4.82
C VAL A 68 1.39 17.81 -5.90
N SER A 69 2.14 18.02 -6.98
CA SER A 69 1.67 18.74 -8.17
C SER A 69 1.13 17.80 -9.25
N VAL A 70 1.70 16.58 -9.35
CA VAL A 70 1.30 15.55 -10.30
C VAL A 70 1.29 14.20 -9.59
N LEU A 71 0.21 13.43 -9.77
CA LEU A 71 0.06 12.08 -9.22
C LEU A 71 -0.15 11.08 -10.37
N HIS A 72 0.86 10.26 -10.64
CA HIS A 72 0.79 9.18 -11.60
C HIS A 72 0.36 7.88 -10.91
N LEU A 73 -0.74 7.30 -11.34
CA LEU A 73 -1.26 6.03 -10.85
C LEU A 73 -0.95 4.96 -11.89
N TYR A 74 -0.22 3.91 -11.50
CA TYR A 74 0.11 2.78 -12.36
C TYR A 74 -0.41 1.48 -11.75
N ASP A 75 -1.03 0.65 -12.59
CA ASP A 75 -1.35 -0.74 -12.25
C ASP A 75 -1.47 -1.57 -13.54
N VAL A 76 -1.55 -2.90 -13.40
CA VAL A 76 -1.83 -3.84 -14.49
C VAL A 76 -3.34 -4.04 -14.71
N VAL A 77 -4.18 -3.63 -13.76
CA VAL A 77 -5.65 -3.69 -13.84
C VAL A 77 -6.30 -2.44 -13.24
N ASN A 78 -7.49 -2.08 -13.70
CA ASN A 78 -8.41 -1.11 -13.07
C ASN A 78 -7.93 0.35 -12.88
N THR A 79 -6.68 0.70 -13.22
CA THR A 79 -6.12 2.05 -13.04
C THR A 79 -6.97 3.18 -13.61
N PRO A 80 -7.61 3.06 -14.80
CA PRO A 80 -8.44 4.13 -15.35
C PRO A 80 -9.64 4.49 -14.45
N GLY A 81 -10.26 3.49 -13.80
CA GLY A 81 -11.38 3.71 -12.88
C GLY A 81 -10.94 4.44 -11.61
N VAL A 82 -9.85 3.98 -10.99
CA VAL A 82 -9.25 4.62 -9.80
C VAL A 82 -8.79 6.05 -10.12
N THR A 83 -8.27 6.27 -11.33
CA THR A 83 -7.85 7.60 -11.79
C THR A 83 -9.03 8.54 -11.97
N ALA A 84 -10.13 8.07 -12.58
CA ALA A 84 -11.33 8.87 -12.76
C ALA A 84 -11.91 9.31 -11.40
N ASP A 85 -12.05 8.37 -10.46
CA ASP A 85 -12.53 8.61 -9.10
C ASP A 85 -11.67 9.65 -8.35
N VAL A 86 -10.36 9.40 -8.24
CA VAL A 86 -9.39 10.31 -7.59
C VAL A 86 -9.30 11.67 -8.32
N SER A 87 -9.65 11.76 -9.61
CA SER A 87 -9.62 13.03 -10.35
C SER A 87 -10.73 14.00 -9.97
N HIS A 88 -11.83 13.52 -9.39
CA HIS A 88 -12.96 14.36 -8.98
C HIS A 88 -12.70 15.15 -7.68
N MET A 89 -11.62 14.83 -6.95
CA MET A 89 -11.23 15.54 -5.73
C MET A 89 -10.70 16.94 -6.05
N ASP A 90 -11.23 17.94 -5.35
CA ASP A 90 -11.03 19.39 -5.52
C ASP A 90 -9.66 19.92 -5.03
N THR A 91 -8.62 19.10 -5.14
CA THR A 91 -7.23 19.45 -4.77
C THR A 91 -6.34 19.73 -5.98
N THR A 92 -5.24 20.44 -5.75
CA THR A 92 -4.32 20.93 -6.79
C THR A 92 -3.57 19.85 -7.56
N ALA A 93 -3.36 18.66 -6.98
CA ALA A 93 -2.56 17.61 -7.60
C ALA A 93 -3.26 17.05 -8.86
N VAL A 94 -2.53 17.06 -9.97
CA VAL A 94 -3.01 16.65 -11.29
C VAL A 94 -2.81 15.13 -11.47
N VAL A 95 -3.91 14.36 -11.47
CA VAL A 95 -3.83 12.89 -11.54
C VAL A 95 -3.78 12.35 -12.98
N ARG A 96 -3.03 11.26 -13.21
CA ARG A 96 -2.94 10.51 -14.47
C ARG A 96 -2.96 9.00 -14.22
N GLY A 97 -3.66 8.27 -15.07
CA GLY A 97 -3.78 6.81 -14.99
C GLY A 97 -3.02 6.10 -16.08
N PHE A 98 -2.26 5.07 -15.71
CA PHE A 98 -1.45 4.24 -16.60
C PHE A 98 -1.77 2.76 -16.38
N LEU A 99 -2.11 2.06 -17.46
CA LEU A 99 -2.59 0.69 -17.43
C LEU A 99 -1.67 -0.25 -18.23
N GLY A 100 -1.11 -1.24 -17.52
CA GLY A 100 -0.34 -2.34 -18.09
C GLY A 100 1.10 -1.97 -18.50
N PRO A 101 1.96 -2.98 -18.76
CA PRO A 101 3.41 -2.80 -18.90
C PRO A 101 3.83 -1.73 -19.91
N ASN A 102 3.12 -1.63 -21.04
CA ASN A 102 3.41 -0.69 -22.12
C ASN A 102 3.26 0.80 -21.71
N GLN A 103 2.66 1.08 -20.55
CA GLN A 103 2.48 2.43 -20.02
C GLN A 103 3.33 2.71 -18.77
N LEU A 104 4.14 1.75 -18.30
CA LEU A 104 4.98 1.91 -17.11
C LEU A 104 6.03 3.04 -17.29
N GLU A 105 6.67 3.11 -18.45
CA GLU A 105 7.69 4.15 -18.71
C GLU A 105 7.08 5.56 -18.70
N ALA A 106 5.87 5.70 -19.23
CA ALA A 106 5.13 6.97 -19.20
C ALA A 106 4.66 7.35 -17.78
N ALA A 107 4.34 6.36 -16.94
CA ALA A 107 4.03 6.58 -15.53
C ALA A 107 5.25 7.06 -14.73
N LEU A 108 6.46 6.62 -15.08
CA LEU A 108 7.69 6.88 -14.32
C LEU A 108 8.50 8.10 -14.81
N THR A 109 8.36 8.50 -16.06
CA THR A 109 9.21 9.54 -16.67
C THR A 109 9.17 10.85 -15.88
N GLY A 110 10.31 11.22 -15.30
CA GLY A 110 10.49 12.48 -14.58
C GLY A 110 9.72 12.57 -13.26
N MET A 111 9.48 11.46 -12.55
CA MET A 111 8.99 11.46 -11.17
C MET A 111 10.08 11.86 -10.17
N ASP A 112 9.70 12.52 -9.09
CA ASP A 112 10.58 12.87 -7.97
C ASP A 112 10.51 11.81 -6.85
N LEU A 113 9.32 11.20 -6.66
CA LEU A 113 9.05 10.15 -5.67
C LEU A 113 8.25 9.02 -6.33
N VAL A 114 8.67 7.77 -6.10
CA VAL A 114 7.97 6.55 -6.56
C VAL A 114 7.63 5.71 -5.33
N ILE A 115 6.34 5.48 -5.09
CA ILE A 115 5.84 4.66 -3.99
C ILE A 115 5.32 3.33 -4.57
N ILE A 116 5.80 2.21 -4.03
CA ILE A 116 5.55 0.87 -4.60
C ILE A 116 4.81 -0.02 -3.59
N PRO A 117 3.47 0.09 -3.48
CA PRO A 117 2.61 -0.88 -2.80
C PRO A 117 2.35 -2.16 -3.62
N ALA A 118 2.76 -2.23 -4.89
CA ALA A 118 2.53 -3.38 -5.77
C ALA A 118 3.00 -4.70 -5.15
N GLY A 119 2.12 -5.69 -5.14
CA GLY A 119 2.39 -7.03 -4.64
C GLY A 119 1.10 -7.83 -4.56
N LEU A 120 1.22 -9.15 -4.58
CA LEU A 120 0.09 -10.03 -4.32
C LEU A 120 -0.10 -10.17 -2.81
N PRO A 121 -1.36 -10.16 -2.31
CA PRO A 121 -1.66 -10.63 -0.97
C PRO A 121 -1.50 -12.16 -0.92
N ARG A 122 -1.20 -12.70 0.26
CA ARG A 122 -1.22 -14.15 0.48
C ARG A 122 -2.63 -14.69 0.23
N LYS A 123 -2.76 -15.70 -0.62
CA LYS A 123 -4.01 -16.44 -0.85
C LYS A 123 -3.95 -17.82 -0.18
N PRO A 124 -5.10 -18.44 0.17
CA PRO A 124 -5.15 -19.84 0.59
C PRO A 124 -4.42 -20.75 -0.41
N GLY A 125 -3.69 -21.75 0.11
CA GLY A 125 -2.89 -22.67 -0.71
C GLY A 125 -1.54 -22.12 -1.22
N MET A 126 -1.23 -20.84 -1.04
CA MET A 126 0.07 -20.27 -1.45
C MET A 126 1.13 -20.44 -0.36
N THR A 127 2.30 -21.01 -0.71
CA THR A 127 3.44 -21.11 0.23
C THR A 127 4.09 -19.74 0.48
N ARG A 128 4.93 -19.64 1.52
CA ARG A 128 5.72 -18.42 1.76
C ARG A 128 6.69 -18.12 0.60
N ASP A 129 7.23 -19.16 -0.03
CA ASP A 129 8.19 -19.02 -1.12
C ASP A 129 7.54 -18.68 -2.46
N ASP A 130 6.34 -19.21 -2.77
CA ASP A 130 5.56 -18.79 -3.93
C ASP A 130 5.23 -17.30 -3.90
N LEU A 131 4.84 -16.81 -2.71
CA LEU A 131 4.52 -15.41 -2.49
C LEU A 131 5.77 -14.53 -2.64
N PHE A 132 6.89 -14.95 -2.04
CA PHE A 132 8.18 -14.29 -2.22
C PHE A 132 8.57 -14.22 -3.71
N ASN A 133 8.60 -15.34 -4.43
CA ASN A 133 9.05 -15.39 -5.83
C ASN A 133 8.17 -14.52 -6.75
N LYS A 134 6.85 -14.48 -6.53
CA LYS A 134 5.95 -13.62 -7.29
C LYS A 134 6.18 -12.13 -7.00
N ASN A 135 6.29 -11.75 -5.73
CA ASN A 135 6.52 -10.35 -5.36
C ASN A 135 7.94 -9.89 -5.73
N ALA A 136 8.95 -10.77 -5.65
CA ALA A 136 10.31 -10.53 -6.11
C ALA A 136 10.35 -10.21 -7.62
N GLY A 137 9.62 -10.98 -8.44
CA GLY A 137 9.46 -10.70 -9.87
C GLY A 137 8.76 -9.38 -10.16
N ILE A 138 7.69 -9.05 -9.42
CA ILE A 138 6.98 -7.76 -9.53
C ILE A 138 7.91 -6.59 -9.19
N VAL A 139 8.58 -6.65 -8.03
CA VAL A 139 9.53 -5.61 -7.59
C VAL A 139 10.65 -5.43 -8.58
N ARG A 140 11.24 -6.53 -9.07
CA ARG A 140 12.29 -6.50 -10.08
C ARG A 140 11.85 -5.69 -11.32
N SER A 141 10.73 -6.07 -11.95
CA SER A 141 10.28 -5.41 -13.18
C SER A 141 9.88 -3.95 -12.99
N LEU A 142 9.34 -3.58 -11.82
CA LEU A 142 9.03 -2.18 -11.51
C LEU A 142 10.30 -1.37 -11.27
N CYS A 143 11.29 -1.91 -10.55
CA CYS A 143 12.58 -1.27 -10.33
C CYS A 143 13.42 -1.16 -11.61
N GLU A 144 13.33 -2.13 -12.54
CA GLU A 144 13.94 -2.03 -13.88
C GLU A 144 13.36 -0.82 -14.65
N GLY A 145 12.04 -0.58 -14.53
CA GLY A 145 11.40 0.62 -15.06
C GLY A 145 11.87 1.92 -14.39
N VAL A 146 12.01 1.94 -13.06
CA VAL A 146 12.48 3.11 -12.29
C VAL A 146 13.92 3.47 -12.68
N ALA A 147 14.81 2.46 -12.76
CA ALA A 147 16.20 2.62 -13.19
C ALA A 147 16.30 3.27 -14.58
N LYS A 148 15.42 2.87 -15.49
CA LYS A 148 15.38 3.39 -16.86
C LYS A 148 14.80 4.82 -16.97
N CYS A 149 13.72 5.12 -16.25
CA CYS A 149 12.87 6.28 -16.53
C CYS A 149 12.99 7.43 -15.51
N CYS A 150 13.42 7.13 -14.28
CA CYS A 150 13.57 8.12 -13.20
C CYS A 150 14.61 7.66 -12.16
N PRO A 151 15.88 7.41 -12.55
CA PRO A 151 16.91 6.88 -11.65
C PRO A 151 17.24 7.79 -10.45
N ASN A 152 16.90 9.08 -10.54
CA ASN A 152 17.10 10.06 -9.46
C ASN A 152 15.89 10.18 -8.51
N ALA A 153 14.79 9.46 -8.74
CA ALA A 153 13.63 9.50 -7.85
C ALA A 153 13.95 8.85 -6.50
N ILE A 154 13.32 9.35 -5.42
CA ILE A 154 13.25 8.58 -4.17
C ILE A 154 12.27 7.42 -4.37
N VAL A 155 12.61 6.23 -3.86
CA VAL A 155 11.83 5.00 -4.01
C VAL A 155 11.39 4.50 -2.64
N ASN A 156 10.09 4.64 -2.35
CA ASN A 156 9.45 4.15 -1.13
C ASN A 156 8.87 2.74 -1.40
N LEU A 157 9.63 1.69 -1.05
CA LEU A 157 9.26 0.30 -1.31
C LEU A 157 8.42 -0.29 -0.15
N ILE A 158 7.21 -0.72 -0.45
CA ILE A 158 6.25 -1.32 0.51
C ILE A 158 6.02 -2.82 0.18
N SER A 159 6.30 -3.23 -1.05
CA SER A 159 6.15 -4.61 -1.55
C SER A 159 6.76 -5.64 -0.60
N ASN A 160 5.91 -6.48 0.00
CA ASN A 160 6.34 -7.47 0.98
C ASN A 160 6.93 -8.75 0.32
N PRO A 161 7.96 -9.38 0.92
CA PRO A 161 8.58 -9.04 2.20
C PRO A 161 9.69 -7.97 2.06
N VAL A 162 9.53 -6.83 2.77
CA VAL A 162 10.43 -5.66 2.66
C VAL A 162 11.91 -6.01 2.91
N ASN A 163 12.17 -6.89 3.89
CA ASN A 163 13.52 -7.35 4.26
C ASN A 163 14.30 -7.95 3.07
N SER A 164 13.61 -8.52 2.07
CA SER A 164 14.22 -9.12 0.87
C SER A 164 13.97 -8.31 -0.41
N THR A 165 12.86 -7.60 -0.52
CA THR A 165 12.53 -6.81 -1.73
C THR A 165 13.37 -5.55 -1.85
N VAL A 166 13.80 -4.94 -0.74
CA VAL A 166 14.77 -3.82 -0.76
C VAL A 166 16.13 -4.28 -1.30
N PRO A 167 16.75 -5.38 -0.82
CA PRO A 167 17.91 -5.99 -1.47
C PRO A 167 17.71 -6.27 -2.97
N ILE A 168 16.56 -6.82 -3.38
CA ILE A 168 16.25 -7.05 -4.81
C ILE A 168 16.29 -5.74 -5.61
N ALA A 169 15.62 -4.68 -5.12
CA ALA A 169 15.61 -3.37 -5.76
C ALA A 169 17.03 -2.77 -5.84
N ALA A 170 17.83 -2.90 -4.78
CA ALA A 170 19.23 -2.45 -4.77
C ALA A 170 20.07 -3.18 -5.83
N GLU A 171 19.96 -4.51 -5.93
CA GLU A 171 20.67 -5.29 -6.95
C GLU A 171 20.20 -4.98 -8.39
N VAL A 172 18.93 -4.67 -8.60
CA VAL A 172 18.43 -4.15 -9.89
C VAL A 172 19.11 -2.82 -10.24
N PHE A 173 19.14 -1.86 -9.31
CA PHE A 173 19.77 -0.57 -9.54
C PHE A 173 21.30 -0.67 -9.70
N LYS A 174 21.96 -1.58 -8.99
CA LYS A 174 23.41 -1.84 -9.16
C LYS A 174 23.70 -2.39 -10.56
N LYS A 175 22.94 -3.40 -11.01
CA LYS A 175 23.07 -3.96 -12.37
C LYS A 175 22.77 -2.92 -13.46
N ALA A 176 21.90 -1.95 -13.19
CA ALA A 176 21.60 -0.85 -14.10
C ALA A 176 22.60 0.32 -14.03
N GLY A 177 23.54 0.33 -13.06
CA GLY A 177 24.47 1.44 -12.86
C GLY A 177 23.84 2.71 -12.25
N THR A 178 22.66 2.60 -11.65
CA THR A 178 21.84 3.73 -11.15
C THR A 178 21.61 3.71 -9.63
N TYR A 179 22.37 2.91 -8.88
CA TYR A 179 22.16 2.74 -7.44
C TYR A 179 22.69 3.92 -6.61
N ASP A 180 21.78 4.70 -6.04
CA ASP A 180 22.04 5.64 -4.95
C ASP A 180 21.44 5.07 -3.64
N PRO A 181 22.26 4.67 -2.65
CA PRO A 181 21.77 4.09 -1.39
C PRO A 181 20.91 5.07 -0.57
N LYS A 182 21.01 6.38 -0.83
CA LYS A 182 20.19 7.40 -0.14
C LYS A 182 18.75 7.44 -0.62
N ARG A 183 18.47 6.90 -1.83
CA ARG A 183 17.17 7.04 -2.51
C ARG A 183 16.28 5.81 -2.41
N LEU A 184 16.81 4.65 -2.02
CA LEU A 184 16.02 3.44 -1.84
C LEU A 184 15.63 3.25 -0.36
N LEU A 185 14.34 3.43 -0.06
CA LEU A 185 13.79 3.48 1.28
C LEU A 185 12.71 2.39 1.46
N GLY A 186 12.97 1.38 2.29
CA GLY A 186 11.97 0.40 2.71
C GLY A 186 11.03 1.00 3.75
N VAL A 187 9.72 1.00 3.49
CA VAL A 187 8.74 1.68 4.33
C VAL A 187 8.37 0.81 5.55
N THR A 188 8.97 1.09 6.70
CA THR A 188 8.67 0.42 7.99
C THR A 188 7.79 1.24 8.93
N THR A 189 7.31 2.41 8.47
CA THR A 189 6.54 3.40 9.24
C THR A 189 5.26 2.86 9.86
N LEU A 190 4.70 1.75 9.35
CA LEU A 190 3.54 1.09 9.95
C LEU A 190 3.87 0.48 11.32
N ASP A 191 5.10 0.03 11.54
CA ASP A 191 5.50 -0.56 12.82
C ASP A 191 5.73 0.53 13.88
N VAL A 192 6.27 1.69 13.47
CA VAL A 192 6.31 2.90 14.30
C VAL A 192 4.89 3.37 14.64
N ALA A 193 3.97 3.40 13.66
CA ALA A 193 2.58 3.79 13.91
C ALA A 193 1.87 2.83 14.91
N ARG A 194 2.12 1.52 14.81
CA ARG A 194 1.66 0.51 15.78
C ARG A 194 2.28 0.74 17.15
N ALA A 195 3.59 0.91 17.23
CA ALA A 195 4.31 1.11 18.48
C ALA A 195 3.81 2.36 19.22
N ASN A 196 3.65 3.48 18.51
CA ASN A 196 3.10 4.71 19.09
C ASN A 196 1.66 4.50 19.60
N THR A 197 0.82 3.81 18.82
CA THR A 197 -0.58 3.53 19.21
C THR A 197 -0.64 2.64 20.46
N PHE A 198 0.05 1.49 20.46
CA PHE A 198 -0.02 0.53 21.57
C PHE A 198 0.65 1.05 22.84
N VAL A 199 1.70 1.86 22.73
CA VAL A 199 2.28 2.55 23.89
C VAL A 199 1.34 3.64 24.41
N ALA A 200 0.70 4.43 23.54
CA ALA A 200 -0.29 5.42 23.96
C ALA A 200 -1.50 4.79 24.68
N GLU A 201 -1.95 3.61 24.24
CA GLU A 201 -2.98 2.82 24.93
C GLU A 201 -2.57 2.44 26.36
N VAL A 202 -1.31 2.05 26.60
CA VAL A 202 -0.78 1.74 27.93
C VAL A 202 -0.63 3.00 28.79
N LEU A 203 -0.22 4.13 28.20
CA LEU A 203 0.04 5.39 28.91
C LEU A 203 -1.19 6.28 29.10
N GLY A 204 -2.30 6.03 28.39
CA GLY A 204 -3.52 6.84 28.46
C GLY A 204 -3.39 8.25 27.83
N ILE A 205 -2.56 8.41 26.80
CA ILE A 205 -2.27 9.70 26.14
C ILE A 205 -2.60 9.70 24.63
N ASP A 206 -2.53 10.83 23.93
CA ASP A 206 -2.76 10.87 22.47
C ASP A 206 -1.58 10.19 21.74
N PRO A 207 -1.82 9.21 20.84
CA PRO A 207 -0.76 8.55 20.08
C PRO A 207 0.03 9.46 19.12
N LYS A 208 -0.42 10.71 18.90
CA LYS A 208 0.36 11.74 18.19
C LYS A 208 1.52 12.28 19.01
N ASP A 209 1.41 12.29 20.33
CA ASP A 209 2.44 12.79 21.24
C ASP A 209 3.49 11.71 21.57
N VAL A 210 3.20 10.45 21.22
CA VAL A 210 4.11 9.31 21.36
C VAL A 210 5.01 9.15 20.14
N ASN A 211 6.29 8.88 20.39
CA ASN A 211 7.27 8.46 19.39
C ASN A 211 8.15 7.33 19.93
N VAL A 212 7.93 6.12 19.43
CA VAL A 212 8.74 4.92 19.70
C VAL A 212 9.59 4.61 18.46
N PRO A 213 10.92 4.65 18.55
CA PRO A 213 11.76 4.20 17.45
C PRO A 213 11.60 2.70 17.20
N VAL A 214 11.40 2.29 15.96
CA VAL A 214 11.41 0.88 15.56
C VAL A 214 12.53 0.64 14.57
N VAL A 215 13.37 -0.34 14.86
CA VAL A 215 14.60 -0.68 14.12
C VAL A 215 14.61 -2.15 13.70
N GLY A 216 15.63 -2.57 12.94
CA GLY A 216 15.76 -3.94 12.45
C GLY A 216 15.18 -4.16 11.07
N GLY A 217 13.97 -4.73 10.98
CA GLY A 217 13.28 -5.11 9.76
C GLY A 217 11.76 -4.93 9.85
N HIS A 218 11.03 -5.62 8.98
CA HIS A 218 9.57 -5.53 8.80
C HIS A 218 8.87 -6.90 8.85
N ALA A 219 9.43 -7.89 9.55
CA ALA A 219 8.82 -9.22 9.69
C ALA A 219 9.14 -9.88 11.03
N GLY A 220 8.12 -10.28 11.79
CA GLY A 220 8.28 -11.09 13.01
C GLY A 220 9.29 -10.47 13.99
N VAL A 221 10.23 -11.28 14.47
CA VAL A 221 11.25 -10.84 15.44
C VAL A 221 12.27 -9.84 14.87
N THR A 222 12.30 -9.63 13.54
CA THR A 222 13.14 -8.57 12.96
C THR A 222 12.63 -7.16 13.30
N ILE A 223 11.35 -7.01 13.68
CA ILE A 223 10.78 -5.73 14.13
C ILE A 223 11.19 -5.50 15.59
N LEU A 224 12.07 -4.54 15.84
CA LEU A 224 12.60 -4.24 17.18
C LEU A 224 12.16 -2.83 17.64
N PRO A 225 11.11 -2.70 18.47
CA PRO A 225 10.75 -1.43 19.09
C PRO A 225 11.71 -1.09 20.23
N LEU A 226 12.32 0.09 20.17
CA LEU A 226 13.21 0.61 21.20
C LEU A 226 12.41 1.35 22.26
N LEU A 227 11.71 0.58 23.10
CA LEU A 227 10.87 1.11 24.19
C LEU A 227 11.68 1.91 25.22
N SER A 228 12.99 1.65 25.37
CA SER A 228 13.90 2.47 26.19
C SER A 228 14.11 3.89 25.65
N GLN A 229 13.76 4.14 24.38
CA GLN A 229 13.91 5.43 23.70
C GLN A 229 12.55 6.08 23.39
N VAL A 230 11.48 5.68 24.06
CA VAL A 230 10.16 6.31 23.91
C VAL A 230 10.22 7.80 24.26
N HIS A 231 9.50 8.61 23.48
CA HIS A 231 9.14 9.97 23.84
C HIS A 231 7.60 10.07 23.94
N PRO A 232 7.02 10.72 24.97
CA PRO A 232 7.69 11.21 26.18
C PRO A 232 8.35 10.05 26.96
N PRO A 233 9.47 10.29 27.67
CA PRO A 233 10.15 9.22 28.41
C PRO A 233 9.24 8.56 29.42
N CYS A 234 9.17 7.22 29.38
CA CYS A 234 8.41 6.41 30.33
C CYS A 234 9.19 5.16 30.74
N SER A 235 8.84 4.60 31.89
CA SER A 235 9.32 3.30 32.34
C SER A 235 8.21 2.26 32.17
N PHE A 236 8.57 1.08 31.69
CA PHE A 236 7.67 -0.07 31.55
C PHE A 236 8.21 -1.23 32.40
N THR A 237 7.32 -2.02 32.98
CA THR A 237 7.67 -3.30 33.62
C THR A 237 8.18 -4.32 32.58
N PRO A 238 8.94 -5.35 32.99
CA PRO A 238 9.38 -6.42 32.08
C PRO A 238 8.23 -7.09 31.33
N ASP A 239 7.07 -7.25 31.96
CA ASP A 239 5.87 -7.85 31.35
C ASP A 239 5.25 -6.93 30.29
N GLU A 240 5.16 -5.63 30.55
CA GLU A 240 4.73 -4.64 29.56
C GLU A 240 5.69 -4.56 28.37
N ILE A 241 7.00 -4.57 28.60
CA ILE A 241 8.03 -4.59 27.55
C ILE A 241 7.86 -5.82 26.66
N SER A 242 7.70 -6.99 27.27
CA SER A 242 7.50 -8.27 26.58
C SER A 242 6.18 -8.27 25.77
N TYR A 243 5.08 -7.84 26.38
CA TYR A 243 3.77 -7.75 25.75
C TYR A 243 3.74 -6.77 24.58
N LEU A 244 4.20 -5.53 24.78
CA LEU A 244 4.26 -4.50 23.75
C LEU A 244 5.13 -4.94 22.58
N THR A 245 6.33 -5.43 22.85
CA THR A 245 7.24 -5.94 21.80
C THR A 245 6.57 -7.03 20.97
N LYS A 246 5.96 -8.03 21.63
CA LYS A 246 5.28 -9.14 20.95
C LYS A 246 4.06 -8.66 20.15
N ARG A 247 3.27 -7.71 20.65
CA ARG A 247 2.11 -7.16 19.92
C ARG A 247 2.54 -6.31 18.73
N ILE A 248 3.59 -5.50 18.85
CA ILE A 248 4.16 -4.72 17.74
C ILE A 248 4.65 -5.66 16.63
N GLN A 249 5.44 -6.69 16.97
CA GLN A 249 5.94 -7.69 16.03
C GLN A 249 4.82 -8.48 15.32
N ASN A 250 3.71 -8.75 16.02
CA ASN A 250 2.60 -9.54 15.49
C ASN A 250 1.41 -8.72 14.97
N GLY A 251 1.46 -7.39 15.01
CA GLY A 251 0.35 -6.51 14.57
C GLY A 251 0.02 -6.63 13.06
N GLY A 252 0.86 -7.30 12.27
CA GLY A 252 0.52 -7.75 10.91
C GLY A 252 -0.37 -8.99 10.90
N THR A 253 -0.03 -9.98 11.72
CA THR A 253 -0.76 -11.24 11.91
C THR A 253 -2.13 -11.00 12.52
N GLU A 254 -2.22 -10.17 13.57
CA GLU A 254 -3.46 -9.78 14.26
C GLU A 254 -4.53 -9.27 13.27
N VAL A 255 -4.13 -8.42 12.30
CA VAL A 255 -5.04 -7.89 11.27
C VAL A 255 -5.44 -8.95 10.23
N VAL A 256 -4.57 -9.92 9.91
CA VAL A 256 -4.89 -11.02 9.00
C VAL A 256 -5.89 -11.98 9.64
N GLU A 257 -5.72 -12.27 10.94
CA GLU A 257 -6.63 -13.10 11.74
C GLU A 257 -7.99 -12.42 11.92
N ALA A 258 -8.02 -11.13 12.29
CA ALA A 258 -9.24 -10.34 12.40
C ALA A 258 -10.00 -10.20 11.06
N LYS A 259 -9.30 -10.25 9.92
CA LYS A 259 -9.90 -10.31 8.57
C LYS A 259 -10.26 -11.73 8.12
N ALA A 260 -10.17 -12.75 8.98
CA ALA A 260 -10.39 -14.16 8.63
C ALA A 260 -9.60 -14.62 7.39
N GLY A 261 -8.37 -14.10 7.22
CA GLY A 261 -7.51 -14.38 6.05
C GLY A 261 -7.88 -13.62 4.77
N ALA A 262 -8.89 -12.74 4.77
CA ALA A 262 -9.29 -11.92 3.62
C ALA A 262 -8.34 -10.72 3.37
N GLY A 263 -7.03 -10.99 3.33
CA GLY A 263 -5.96 -10.00 3.16
C GLY A 263 -5.39 -9.46 4.47
N SER A 264 -4.47 -8.50 4.34
CA SER A 264 -3.70 -7.92 5.45
C SER A 264 -4.10 -6.46 5.73
N ALA A 265 -3.32 -5.74 6.52
CA ALA A 265 -3.46 -4.29 6.73
C ALA A 265 -3.41 -3.52 5.40
N THR A 266 -4.47 -2.75 5.13
CA THR A 266 -4.61 -1.95 3.90
C THR A 266 -4.69 -0.46 4.22
N LEU A 267 -5.69 -0.05 5.01
CA LEU A 267 -5.94 1.34 5.37
C LEU A 267 -4.80 1.95 6.21
N SER A 268 -4.40 1.25 7.28
CA SER A 268 -3.29 1.69 8.14
C SER A 268 -1.93 1.68 7.42
N MET A 269 -1.73 0.75 6.49
CA MET A 269 -0.52 0.73 5.64
C MET A 269 -0.52 1.91 4.66
N ALA A 270 -1.66 2.26 4.06
CA ALA A 270 -1.78 3.45 3.21
C ALA A 270 -1.54 4.74 4.00
N PHE A 271 -2.07 4.86 5.22
CA PHE A 271 -1.77 5.95 6.14
C PHE A 271 -0.26 6.06 6.44
N ALA A 272 0.38 4.96 6.83
CA ALA A 272 1.81 4.95 7.14
C ALA A 272 2.69 5.28 5.91
N ALA A 273 2.33 4.74 4.74
CA ALA A 273 3.00 5.03 3.48
C ALA A 273 2.82 6.49 3.03
N ALA A 274 1.65 7.08 3.24
CA ALA A 274 1.38 8.49 2.96
C ALA A 274 2.14 9.41 3.93
N LYS A 275 2.20 9.07 5.23
CA LYS A 275 3.02 9.79 6.22
C LYS A 275 4.50 9.80 5.84
N PHE A 276 5.04 8.65 5.44
CA PHE A 276 6.44 8.54 5.01
C PHE A 276 6.70 9.23 3.67
N GLY A 277 5.76 9.13 2.72
CA GLY A 277 5.80 9.89 1.46
C GLY A 277 5.84 11.39 1.71
N ASP A 278 4.96 11.91 2.55
CA ASP A 278 4.94 13.31 2.99
C ASP A 278 6.27 13.75 3.63
N ALA A 279 6.85 12.91 4.50
CA ALA A 279 8.17 13.17 5.08
C ALA A 279 9.26 13.32 4.01
N CYS A 280 9.29 12.43 3.00
CA CYS A 280 10.19 12.57 1.85
C CYS A 280 9.94 13.88 1.08
N LEU A 281 8.68 14.26 0.83
CA LEU A 281 8.35 15.49 0.11
C LEU A 281 8.73 16.76 0.89
N ARG A 282 8.52 16.79 2.21
CA ARG A 282 8.96 17.88 3.09
C ARG A 282 10.49 18.01 3.11
N ALA A 283 11.20 16.90 3.24
CA ALA A 283 12.66 16.87 3.15
C ALA A 283 13.17 17.37 1.79
N MET A 284 12.55 16.94 0.68
CA MET A 284 12.83 17.43 -0.67
C MET A 284 12.58 18.94 -0.83
N ARG A 285 11.51 19.47 -0.22
CA ARG A 285 11.23 20.92 -0.15
C ARG A 285 12.34 21.68 0.57
N GLY A 286 12.98 21.05 1.54
CA GLY A 286 14.09 21.58 2.33
C GLY A 286 13.72 21.84 3.79
N ASP A 287 12.67 21.20 4.30
CA ASP A 287 12.33 21.23 5.71
C ASP A 287 13.48 20.62 6.52
N ALA A 288 13.96 21.34 7.53
CA ALA A 288 15.01 20.85 8.43
C ALA A 288 14.46 19.84 9.44
N GLY A 289 15.32 18.94 9.93
CA GLY A 289 14.99 18.07 11.07
C GLY A 289 14.03 16.92 10.78
N VAL A 290 13.68 16.64 9.51
CA VAL A 290 12.84 15.49 9.16
C VAL A 290 13.59 14.19 9.45
N VAL A 291 13.11 13.42 10.43
CA VAL A 291 13.67 12.13 10.83
C VAL A 291 12.55 11.11 10.92
N GLU A 292 12.73 9.97 10.26
CA GLU A 292 11.78 8.85 10.21
C GLU A 292 12.56 7.53 10.34
N CYS A 293 11.91 6.43 10.76
CA CYS A 293 12.51 5.10 10.62
C CYS A 293 12.26 4.53 9.23
N SER A 294 13.29 3.95 8.60
CA SER A 294 13.18 3.29 7.29
C SER A 294 14.23 2.19 7.13
N TYR A 295 13.88 1.10 6.43
CA TYR A 295 14.79 0.01 6.10
C TYR A 295 15.66 0.40 4.89
N VAL A 296 16.92 0.74 5.14
CA VAL A 296 17.83 1.35 4.17
C VAL A 296 19.13 0.57 4.07
N ALA A 297 19.94 0.87 3.05
CA ALA A 297 21.34 0.46 3.04
C ALA A 297 22.06 1.12 4.23
N SER A 298 22.75 0.34 5.04
CA SER A 298 23.17 0.77 6.37
C SER A 298 24.52 0.20 6.77
N ALA A 299 25.19 0.89 7.70
CA ALA A 299 26.42 0.46 8.36
C ALA A 299 26.30 0.54 9.90
N VAL A 300 25.09 0.67 10.44
CA VAL A 300 24.84 0.69 11.90
C VAL A 300 24.94 -0.71 12.53
N THR A 301 24.97 -1.74 11.69
CA THR A 301 25.30 -3.13 12.02
C THR A 301 26.20 -3.69 10.91
N GLU A 302 26.65 -4.92 11.09
CA GLU A 302 27.36 -5.73 10.09
C GLU A 302 26.51 -6.11 8.86
N LEU A 303 25.19 -5.84 8.88
CA LEU A 303 24.28 -6.17 7.79
C LEU A 303 24.21 -5.03 6.76
N PRO A 304 24.18 -5.32 5.46
CA PRO A 304 24.17 -4.29 4.42
C PRO A 304 22.85 -3.50 4.35
N PHE A 305 21.77 -4.01 4.96
CA PHE A 305 20.48 -3.34 5.09
C PHE A 305 19.98 -3.46 6.53
N PHE A 306 19.45 -2.36 7.06
CA PHE A 306 18.91 -2.32 8.42
C PHE A 306 17.92 -1.14 8.56
N ALA A 307 16.84 -1.34 9.31
CA ALA A 307 15.92 -0.25 9.67
C ALA A 307 16.49 0.52 10.86
N THR A 308 16.64 1.83 10.70
CA THR A 308 17.04 2.76 11.77
C THR A 308 16.42 4.13 11.50
N LYS A 309 16.60 5.07 12.42
CA LYS A 309 16.28 6.48 12.19
C LYS A 309 17.16 7.01 11.05
N VAL A 310 16.56 7.64 10.05
CA VAL A 310 17.27 8.33 8.96
C VAL A 310 16.85 9.80 8.94
N ARG A 311 17.82 10.70 8.74
CA ARG A 311 17.50 12.09 8.43
C ARG A 311 17.22 12.20 6.94
N LEU A 312 16.00 12.60 6.61
CA LEU A 312 15.60 12.87 5.24
C LEU A 312 16.01 14.31 4.89
N GLY A 313 16.57 14.48 3.70
CA GLY A 313 16.86 15.79 3.10
C GLY A 313 16.51 15.82 1.61
N ARG A 314 17.17 16.70 0.86
CA ARG A 314 16.89 16.93 -0.58
C ARG A 314 17.26 15.74 -1.46
N ALA A 315 18.21 14.92 -1.02
CA ALA A 315 18.69 13.74 -1.75
C ALA A 315 18.13 12.38 -1.25
N GLY A 316 17.17 12.39 -0.32
CA GLY A 316 16.68 11.18 0.36
C GLY A 316 17.26 11.04 1.76
N ALA A 317 17.65 9.84 2.18
CA ALA A 317 18.31 9.59 3.46
C ALA A 317 19.74 10.17 3.43
N GLU A 318 19.91 11.41 3.88
CA GLU A 318 21.18 12.12 3.85
C GLU A 318 22.12 11.68 4.99
N GLU A 319 21.55 11.27 6.12
CA GLU A 319 22.25 10.75 7.32
C GLU A 319 21.51 9.49 7.83
N VAL A 320 22.27 8.42 8.06
CA VAL A 320 21.77 7.20 8.73
C VAL A 320 22.20 7.29 10.20
N LEU A 321 21.25 7.44 11.11
CA LEU A 321 21.54 7.72 12.51
C LEU A 321 21.89 6.42 13.28
N PRO A 322 22.77 6.48 14.28
CA PRO A 322 23.11 5.34 15.12
C PRO A 322 21.89 4.87 15.93
N LEU A 323 21.91 3.60 16.35
CA LEU A 323 20.82 3.01 17.13
C LEU A 323 20.55 3.74 18.45
N GLY A 324 21.57 4.38 19.04
CA GLY A 324 21.49 5.00 20.36
C GLY A 324 21.68 3.98 21.50
N PRO A 325 21.37 4.35 22.76
CA PRO A 325 21.44 3.44 23.89
C PRO A 325 20.37 2.34 23.77
N LEU A 326 20.73 1.12 24.15
CA LEU A 326 19.82 -0.04 24.22
C LEU A 326 19.83 -0.58 25.66
N ASN A 327 18.73 -1.21 26.09
CA ASN A 327 18.70 -2.05 27.29
C ASN A 327 19.06 -3.52 26.96
N ASP A 328 19.12 -4.40 27.95
CA ASP A 328 19.49 -5.81 27.74
C ASP A 328 18.47 -6.60 26.91
N PHE A 329 17.19 -6.29 27.06
CA PHE A 329 16.11 -6.91 26.28
C PHE A 329 16.21 -6.53 24.80
N GLU A 330 16.49 -5.26 24.52
CA GLU A 330 16.72 -4.73 23.16
C GLU A 330 18.02 -5.24 22.55
N ARG A 331 19.09 -5.41 23.34
CA ARG A 331 20.33 -6.08 22.90
C ARG A 331 20.06 -7.52 22.46
N ALA A 332 19.35 -8.30 23.28
CA ALA A 332 18.99 -9.68 22.94
C ALA A 332 18.06 -9.73 21.70
N GLY A 333 17.09 -8.82 21.61
CA GLY A 333 16.21 -8.65 20.46
C GLY A 333 16.98 -8.32 19.17
N LEU A 334 18.00 -7.46 19.24
CA LEU A 334 18.85 -7.07 18.11
C LEU A 334 19.60 -8.27 17.53
N GLU A 335 20.21 -9.11 18.36
CA GLU A 335 20.95 -10.29 17.88
C GLU A 335 20.03 -11.36 17.26
N MET A 336 18.81 -11.52 17.79
CA MET A 336 17.79 -12.36 17.14
C MET A 336 17.33 -11.78 15.79
N ALA A 337 17.05 -10.47 15.75
CA ALA A 337 16.63 -9.77 14.54
C ALA A 337 17.68 -9.86 13.42
N LYS A 338 18.96 -9.66 13.76
CA LYS A 338 20.09 -9.74 12.81
C LYS A 338 20.16 -11.10 12.11
N LYS A 339 19.95 -12.19 12.85
CA LYS A 339 20.02 -13.56 12.31
C LYS A 339 18.97 -13.79 11.21
N GLU A 340 17.71 -13.48 11.47
CA GLU A 340 16.63 -13.64 10.47
C GLU A 340 16.72 -12.59 9.33
N LEU A 341 17.26 -11.39 9.62
CA LEU A 341 17.56 -10.39 8.60
C LEU A 341 18.62 -10.88 7.62
N MET A 342 19.70 -11.50 8.09
CA MET A 342 20.76 -12.02 7.21
C MET A 342 20.21 -13.02 6.19
N GLU A 343 19.38 -13.98 6.64
CA GLU A 343 18.70 -14.93 5.77
C GLU A 343 17.77 -14.23 4.77
N SER A 344 17.00 -13.24 5.24
CA SER A 344 16.07 -12.45 4.40
C SER A 344 16.79 -11.64 3.33
N ILE A 345 17.92 -11.01 3.68
CA ILE A 345 18.76 -10.22 2.78
C ILE A 345 19.39 -11.13 1.73
N GLN A 346 20.02 -12.22 2.17
CA GLN A 346 20.68 -13.15 1.26
C GLN A 346 19.69 -13.76 0.27
N LYS A 347 18.48 -14.11 0.71
CA LYS A 347 17.40 -14.61 -0.17
C LYS A 347 17.02 -13.62 -1.28
N GLY A 348 17.04 -12.31 -0.99
CA GLY A 348 16.80 -11.26 -2.00
C GLY A 348 17.95 -11.15 -3.01
N ILE A 349 19.19 -11.17 -2.54
CA ILE A 349 20.40 -11.13 -3.38
C ILE A 349 20.50 -12.38 -4.27
N ASP A 350 20.27 -13.56 -3.68
CA ASP A 350 20.26 -14.85 -4.37
C ASP A 350 19.24 -14.93 -5.51
N PHE A 351 18.04 -14.36 -5.31
CA PHE A 351 17.02 -14.27 -6.36
C PHE A 351 17.56 -13.52 -7.59
N MET A 352 18.28 -12.42 -7.36
CA MET A 352 18.89 -11.63 -8.44
C MET A 352 20.13 -12.28 -9.05
N ASN A 353 20.86 -13.13 -8.31
CA ASN A 353 22.01 -13.87 -8.84
C ASN A 353 21.59 -15.09 -9.66
N LYS A 354 20.56 -15.83 -9.24
CA LYS A 354 19.98 -16.96 -9.97
C LYS A 354 19.24 -16.52 -11.24
N SER A 355 18.70 -15.30 -11.22
CA SER A 355 18.06 -14.66 -12.38
C SER A 355 19.09 -14.11 -13.37
N GLY A 356 19.62 -14.98 -14.23
CA GLY A 356 20.53 -14.61 -15.33
C GLY A 356 19.90 -13.68 -16.39
N PRO A 357 20.70 -13.20 -17.37
CA PRO A 357 20.31 -12.10 -18.29
C PRO A 357 19.08 -12.34 -19.19
N HIS A 358 18.59 -13.57 -19.31
CA HIS A 358 17.58 -13.96 -20.32
C HIS A 358 16.17 -14.25 -19.77
N GLY A 359 15.88 -13.89 -18.52
CA GLY A 359 14.55 -14.08 -17.90
C GLY A 359 13.45 -13.08 -18.33
N LEU A 360 13.31 -12.77 -19.62
CA LEU A 360 12.30 -11.84 -20.13
C LEU A 360 10.95 -12.53 -20.40
N TYR A 361 10.09 -12.53 -19.37
CA TYR A 361 8.64 -12.78 -19.39
C TYR A 361 8.15 -14.23 -19.68
N PRO A 362 6.92 -14.64 -19.24
CA PRO A 362 5.80 -13.80 -18.80
C PRO A 362 5.18 -14.16 -17.43
N THR A 363 5.51 -13.40 -16.38
CA THR A 363 4.80 -13.49 -15.08
C THR A 363 3.65 -12.49 -14.92
N VAL A 364 3.64 -11.36 -15.65
CA VAL A 364 2.57 -10.35 -15.54
C VAL A 364 1.24 -10.83 -16.15
N ILE A 365 1.26 -11.68 -17.17
CA ILE A 365 0.04 -12.20 -17.83
C ILE A 365 -0.77 -13.12 -16.89
N ALA A 366 -0.12 -13.81 -15.95
CA ALA A 366 -0.78 -14.74 -15.03
C ALA A 366 -1.63 -14.04 -13.96
N ALA A 367 -1.30 -12.80 -13.57
CA ALA A 367 -2.04 -12.05 -12.55
C ALA A 367 -3.41 -11.56 -13.06
N ALA A 368 -3.49 -11.16 -14.32
CA ALA A 368 -4.71 -10.61 -14.93
C ALA A 368 -5.86 -11.62 -15.07
N ARG A 369 -5.58 -12.94 -15.09
CA ARG A 369 -6.60 -14.00 -15.22
C ARG A 369 -7.25 -14.43 -13.89
N LEU A 370 -6.84 -13.86 -12.76
CA LEU A 370 -7.36 -14.20 -11.43
C LEU A 370 -8.33 -13.15 -10.84
N PHE A 371 -8.79 -12.20 -11.66
CA PHE A 371 -9.73 -11.14 -11.29
C PHE A 371 -10.88 -11.02 -12.31
N SER A 372 -11.56 -12.14 -12.59
CA SER A 372 -12.94 -12.09 -13.12
C SER A 372 -13.92 -12.11 -11.95
N PRO A 373 -14.91 -11.19 -11.87
CA PRO A 373 -16.02 -11.37 -10.94
C PRO A 373 -16.81 -12.62 -11.34
N LEU A 374 -17.40 -13.29 -10.34
CA LEU A 374 -18.32 -14.41 -10.57
C LEU A 374 -19.48 -13.94 -11.48
N PRO A 375 -19.89 -14.73 -12.49
CA PRO A 375 -21.02 -14.36 -13.33
C PRO A 375 -22.31 -14.36 -12.51
N SER A 376 -22.98 -13.22 -12.44
CA SER A 376 -24.35 -13.12 -11.94
C SER A 376 -25.26 -14.06 -12.72
N SER A 377 -26.03 -14.89 -12.01
CA SER A 377 -26.96 -15.84 -12.60
C SER A 377 -27.97 -15.13 -13.51
N ARG A 378 -28.05 -15.58 -14.77
CA ARG A 378 -29.05 -15.11 -15.72
C ARG A 378 -30.43 -15.63 -15.29
N PHE A 379 -31.41 -14.73 -15.19
CA PHE A 379 -32.81 -15.14 -15.30
C PHE A 379 -33.04 -15.75 -16.68
N ALA A 380 -33.71 -16.90 -16.71
CA ALA A 380 -34.07 -17.55 -17.96
C ALA A 380 -35.30 -16.84 -18.58
N GLY A 381 -35.11 -16.27 -19.77
CA GLY A 381 -36.19 -15.82 -20.65
C GLY A 381 -36.08 -16.58 -21.96
N GLY A 382 -37.03 -17.48 -22.22
CA GLY A 382 -37.02 -18.33 -23.41
C GLY A 382 -37.40 -17.57 -24.68
N GLU A 383 -36.78 -17.93 -25.79
CA GLU A 383 -37.13 -17.42 -27.12
C GLU A 383 -38.51 -17.91 -27.56
N ARG A 384 -39.33 -17.00 -28.11
CA ARG A 384 -40.31 -17.36 -29.15
C ARG A 384 -40.28 -16.36 -30.30
N SER A 385 -40.16 -16.93 -31.49
CA SER A 385 -40.38 -16.35 -32.81
C SER A 385 -41.65 -15.51 -32.93
N GLY A 386 -41.62 -14.49 -33.79
CA GLY A 386 -42.84 -13.90 -34.34
C GLY A 386 -42.66 -12.55 -35.01
N ALA A 387 -42.85 -12.50 -36.33
CA ALA A 387 -42.93 -11.28 -37.12
C ALA A 387 -44.11 -10.37 -36.72
N GLY A 388 -44.08 -9.10 -37.13
CA GLY A 388 -45.31 -8.30 -37.27
C GLY A 388 -45.13 -6.80 -37.09
N ALA A 389 -45.54 -6.03 -38.10
CA ALA A 389 -45.70 -4.58 -38.00
C ALA A 389 -47.01 -4.20 -37.28
N GLY A 390 -47.14 -2.94 -36.86
CA GLY A 390 -48.45 -2.32 -36.59
C GLY A 390 -48.53 -1.56 -35.28
N GLY A 391 -48.79 -0.26 -35.36
CA GLY A 391 -48.84 0.64 -34.21
C GLY A 391 -50.22 0.82 -33.54
N GLY A 392 -50.25 1.75 -32.59
CA GLY A 392 -51.44 2.52 -32.22
C GLY A 392 -52.11 2.16 -30.88
N GLY A 393 -52.59 3.19 -30.18
CA GLY A 393 -53.48 3.12 -29.01
C GLY A 393 -52.74 2.94 -27.67
N ARG A 394 -52.98 3.72 -26.59
CA ARG A 394 -54.25 4.11 -25.92
C ARG A 394 -55.06 2.89 -25.44
N GLU A 395 -55.69 2.88 -24.26
CA GLU A 395 -55.70 3.77 -23.08
C GLU A 395 -56.42 3.01 -21.93
N LEU A 396 -56.18 3.41 -20.66
CA LEU A 396 -57.15 3.42 -19.53
C LEU A 396 -57.83 2.12 -18.98
N GLY A 397 -58.15 2.19 -17.67
CA GLY A 397 -59.12 1.35 -16.96
C GLY A 397 -58.47 0.29 -16.04
N ARG A 398 -58.49 0.40 -14.69
CA ARG A 398 -59.63 0.31 -13.74
C ARG A 398 -60.49 -0.95 -14.00
N SER A 399 -60.84 -1.81 -13.05
CA SER A 399 -61.20 -1.55 -11.64
C SER A 399 -61.24 -2.82 -10.75
N LEU A 400 -61.07 -2.60 -9.44
CA LEU A 400 -61.60 -3.26 -8.23
C LEU A 400 -62.52 -4.52 -8.32
N HIS A 401 -62.22 -5.55 -7.51
CA HIS A 401 -63.02 -6.09 -6.37
C HIS A 401 -62.21 -7.27 -5.75
N GLU A 402 -61.92 -7.32 -4.44
CA GLU A 402 -62.80 -7.69 -3.30
C GLU A 402 -63.39 -9.10 -3.33
N ASN A 403 -62.85 -9.97 -2.48
CA ASN A 403 -63.52 -10.83 -1.47
C ASN A 403 -62.50 -11.88 -1.00
N SER A 404 -62.50 -12.49 0.19
CA SER A 404 -63.14 -12.34 1.51
C SER A 404 -63.03 -13.74 2.14
N ARG A 405 -63.02 -13.83 3.50
CA ARG A 405 -63.04 -15.07 4.32
C ARG A 405 -61.76 -15.91 4.36
N GLU A 406 -61.42 -16.63 5.42
CA GLU A 406 -61.60 -16.58 6.88
C GLU A 406 -61.22 -17.97 7.44
N SER A 407 -60.88 -18.03 8.74
CA SER A 407 -61.01 -19.19 9.66
C SER A 407 -59.95 -20.30 9.67
N GLY A 408 -59.72 -20.87 10.87
CA GLY A 408 -59.09 -22.18 11.09
C GLY A 408 -57.92 -22.19 12.10
N CYS A 409 -58.21 -22.35 13.39
CA CYS A 409 -57.19 -22.48 14.46
C CYS A 409 -57.20 -23.90 15.08
N SER A 410 -56.04 -24.52 15.31
CA SER A 410 -55.83 -25.54 16.37
C SER A 410 -54.35 -25.98 16.58
N LYS A 411 -53.95 -26.07 17.86
CA LYS A 411 -52.91 -26.97 18.45
C LYS A 411 -53.66 -27.95 19.41
N PRO A 412 -53.07 -28.78 20.32
CA PRO A 412 -51.67 -29.17 20.59
C PRO A 412 -51.43 -30.70 20.84
N THR A 413 -50.19 -31.09 21.20
CA THR A 413 -49.69 -32.11 22.18
C THR A 413 -48.28 -32.54 21.72
N VAL A 414 -47.17 -32.54 22.48
CA VAL A 414 -46.80 -32.96 23.85
C VAL A 414 -46.60 -34.47 24.02
N ARG A 415 -45.33 -34.87 24.21
CA ARG A 415 -44.87 -35.92 25.14
C ARG A 415 -43.44 -35.62 25.59
N ASP A 416 -43.10 -36.14 26.76
CA ASP A 416 -42.06 -35.66 27.68
C ASP A 416 -41.20 -36.82 28.21
N ASN A 417 -40.26 -36.50 29.13
CA ASN A 417 -39.27 -37.29 29.89
C ASN A 417 -37.86 -36.82 29.49
N GLY A 418 -37.04 -36.18 30.34
CA GLY A 418 -36.82 -36.40 31.79
C GLY A 418 -35.45 -37.08 31.93
N THR A 419 -34.49 -36.64 32.75
CA THR A 419 -34.56 -36.00 34.08
C THR A 419 -33.30 -35.16 34.38
N ASP A 420 -33.45 -34.05 35.13
CA ASP A 420 -32.73 -33.62 36.37
C ASP A 420 -31.17 -33.60 36.41
N ALA A 421 -30.42 -32.75 37.15
CA ALA A 421 -30.64 -31.68 38.13
C ALA A 421 -29.27 -30.96 38.38
N GLU A 422 -29.10 -29.76 38.99
CA GLU A 422 -30.00 -28.65 39.37
C GLU A 422 -29.17 -27.36 39.71
N GLN A 423 -29.86 -26.24 39.99
CA GLN A 423 -29.56 -25.11 40.92
C GLN A 423 -28.17 -24.41 40.93
N LEU A 424 -28.13 -23.11 40.57
CA LEU A 424 -28.11 -21.90 41.46
C LEU A 424 -26.77 -21.71 42.22
N ILE A 425 -26.15 -20.53 42.29
CA ILE A 425 -26.64 -19.23 42.79
C ILE A 425 -25.95 -18.08 42.02
N GLY A 426 -26.63 -16.95 41.80
CA GLY A 426 -25.99 -15.70 41.37
C GLY A 426 -26.02 -14.63 42.45
N LEU A 427 -25.26 -13.54 42.29
CA LEU A 427 -25.56 -12.27 42.96
C LEU A 427 -25.07 -11.08 42.11
N GLN A 428 -25.87 -10.01 42.06
CA GLN A 428 -25.50 -8.71 41.50
C GLN A 428 -24.86 -7.84 42.59
N ALA A 429 -24.01 -6.87 42.22
CA ALA A 429 -24.33 -5.43 42.30
C ALA A 429 -23.10 -4.51 42.44
N ARG A 430 -23.10 -3.44 41.63
CA ARG A 430 -22.70 -2.04 41.92
C ARG A 430 -21.52 -1.78 42.88
N THR A 431 -20.45 -1.22 42.31
CA THR A 431 -20.06 0.20 42.51
C THR A 431 -19.48 0.74 41.22
#